data_AF-A9UD25-F1
#
_entry.id   AF-A9UD25-F1
#
_cell.length_a   1.000
_cell.length_b   1.000
_cell.length_c   1.000
_cell.angle_alpha   90.00
_cell.angle_beta   90.00
_cell.angle_gamma   90.00
#
_symmetry.space_group_name_H-M   'P 1'
#
loop_
_entity.id
_entity.type
_entity.pdbx_description
1 polymer ?
#
loop_
_entity_poly.entity_id
_entity_poly.type
_entity_poly.pdbx_seq_one_letter_code
_entity_poly.pdbx_strand_id
1 'polypeptide(L)'
;FSCLKDRNDFGFPQEAFGGNQFQKAQAIAVVHEMIQQTFQLFSTEGSAAAWDETLLDKFCTALYQQLTDLQACLMQEAGLEGTPLLKEDSILAVRKYFHRITVYLQEKKYSP
;
A
#
# COMPACT_ATOMS: atom_id res chain seq x y z
N PHE A 1 -7.96 -21.47 -13.29
CA PHE A 1 -9.40 -21.38 -12.94
C PHE A 1 -9.72 -21.80 -11.49
N SER A 2 -8.74 -22.20 -10.66
CA SER A 2 -9.01 -22.80 -9.33
C SER A 2 -9.54 -21.83 -8.26
N CYS A 3 -9.24 -20.53 -8.34
CA CYS A 3 -9.62 -19.54 -7.31
C CYS A 3 -10.80 -18.62 -7.71
N LEU A 4 -11.58 -18.97 -8.76
CA LEU A 4 -12.68 -18.11 -9.23
C LEU A 4 -13.73 -17.82 -8.16
N LYS A 5 -14.01 -18.80 -7.29
CA LYS A 5 -14.99 -18.70 -6.21
C LYS A 5 -14.50 -17.83 -5.04
N ASP A 6 -13.19 -17.60 -4.99
CA ASP A 6 -12.50 -16.84 -3.95
C ASP A 6 -12.09 -15.45 -4.46
N ARG A 7 -12.74 -14.96 -5.51
CA ARG A 7 -12.60 -13.57 -5.93
C ARG A 7 -13.47 -12.69 -5.06
N ASN A 8 -12.90 -11.56 -4.65
CA ASN A 8 -13.62 -10.51 -3.95
C ASN A 8 -13.23 -9.16 -4.53
N ASP A 9 -14.21 -8.26 -4.66
CA ASP A 9 -13.92 -6.86 -4.95
C ASP A 9 -13.63 -6.15 -3.62
N PHE A 10 -12.37 -5.75 -3.43
CA PHE A 10 -11.93 -5.03 -2.24
C PHE A 10 -12.20 -3.52 -2.32
N GLY A 11 -12.73 -3.03 -3.45
CA GLY A 11 -12.99 -1.61 -3.68
C GLY A 11 -11.70 -0.81 -3.64
N PHE A 12 -10.84 -0.99 -4.65
CA PHE A 12 -9.61 -0.22 -4.80
C PHE A 12 -9.96 1.28 -4.84
N PRO A 13 -9.34 2.13 -4.01
CA PRO A 13 -9.75 3.52 -3.86
C PRO A 13 -9.22 4.37 -5.01
N GLN A 14 -9.78 4.23 -6.20
CA GLN A 14 -9.33 4.93 -7.41
C GLN A 14 -9.31 6.45 -7.21
N GLU A 15 -10.28 7.01 -6.49
CA GLU A 15 -10.39 8.43 -6.19
C GLU A 15 -9.26 8.93 -5.27
N ALA A 16 -8.61 8.04 -4.52
CA ALA A 16 -7.41 8.39 -3.75
C ALA A 16 -6.19 8.64 -4.66
N PHE A 17 -6.21 8.14 -5.90
CA PHE A 17 -5.12 8.30 -6.87
C PHE A 17 -5.52 9.16 -8.09
N GLY A 18 -6.82 9.35 -8.32
CA GLY A 18 -7.36 10.11 -9.45
C GLY A 18 -7.70 11.55 -9.10
N GLY A 19 -7.25 12.50 -9.93
CA GLY A 19 -7.73 13.88 -9.92
C GLY A 19 -6.74 14.89 -10.53
N ASN A 20 -7.25 15.87 -11.28
CA ASN A 20 -6.48 16.97 -11.89
C ASN A 20 -5.92 18.00 -10.87
N GLN A 21 -5.98 17.69 -9.57
CA GLN A 21 -5.67 18.61 -8.45
C GLN A 21 -4.72 18.01 -7.42
N PHE A 22 -3.96 16.95 -7.75
CA PHE A 22 -2.94 16.48 -6.82
C PHE A 22 -1.76 17.45 -6.79
N GLN A 23 -1.51 18.08 -5.64
CA GLN A 23 -0.19 18.60 -5.35
C GLN A 23 0.79 17.42 -5.28
N LYS A 24 2.01 17.62 -5.78
CA LYS A 24 3.03 16.57 -5.87
C LYS A 24 3.27 15.87 -4.52
N ALA A 25 3.37 16.64 -3.43
CA ALA A 25 3.53 16.13 -2.08
C ALA A 25 2.38 15.20 -1.64
N GLN A 26 1.14 15.52 -2.01
CA GLN A 26 -0.03 14.70 -1.68
C GLN A 26 -0.02 13.37 -2.43
N ALA A 27 0.37 13.37 -3.70
CA ALA A 27 0.46 12.14 -4.49
C ALA A 27 1.56 11.22 -3.92
N ILE A 28 2.71 11.80 -3.57
CA ILE A 28 3.79 11.07 -2.91
C ILE A 28 3.31 10.47 -1.59
N ALA A 29 2.58 11.21 -0.76
CA ALA A 29 2.07 10.72 0.51
C ALA A 29 1.10 9.53 0.36
N VAL A 30 0.18 9.59 -0.62
CA VAL A 30 -0.76 8.48 -0.89
C VAL A 30 -0.03 7.25 -1.42
N VAL A 31 0.95 7.43 -2.33
CA VAL A 31 1.78 6.32 -2.84
C VAL A 31 2.64 5.73 -1.73
N HIS A 32 3.22 6.56 -0.86
CA HIS A 32 3.98 6.10 0.29
C HIS A 32 3.12 5.20 1.19
N GLU A 33 1.89 5.61 1.53
CA GLU A 33 0.96 4.78 2.32
C GLU A 33 0.62 3.46 1.59
N MET A 34 0.38 3.48 0.27
CA MET A 34 0.10 2.28 -0.52
C MET A 34 1.26 1.27 -0.45
N ILE A 35 2.49 1.73 -0.61
CA ILE A 35 3.69 0.89 -0.53
C ILE A 35 3.89 0.40 0.90
N GLN A 36 3.65 1.24 1.90
CA GLN A 36 3.79 0.87 3.31
C GLN A 36 2.82 -0.26 3.69
N GLN A 37 1.55 -0.15 3.32
CA GLN A 37 0.57 -1.19 3.58
C GLN A 37 0.88 -2.49 2.80
N THR A 38 1.40 -2.38 1.57
CA THR A 38 1.88 -3.53 0.80
C THR A 38 3.04 -4.22 1.52
N PHE A 39 4.05 -3.47 1.92
CA PHE A 39 5.20 -4.01 2.65
C PHE A 39 4.77 -4.72 3.94
N GLN A 40 3.85 -4.13 4.71
CA GLN A 40 3.33 -4.74 5.93
C GLN A 40 2.58 -6.05 5.66
N LEU A 41 1.77 -6.12 4.60
CA LEU A 41 1.03 -7.32 4.23
C LEU A 41 1.97 -8.49 3.87
N PHE A 42 3.01 -8.20 3.11
CA PHE A 42 3.97 -9.21 2.62
C PHE A 42 5.06 -9.57 3.65
N SER A 43 5.25 -8.76 4.69
CA SER A 43 6.19 -9.04 5.79
C SER A 43 5.60 -9.89 6.92
N THR A 44 4.45 -10.53 6.69
CA THR A 44 3.78 -11.41 7.68
C THR A 44 4.22 -12.86 7.55
N GLU A 45 4.11 -13.64 8.63
CA GLU A 45 4.37 -15.09 8.62
C GLU A 45 3.49 -15.83 7.60
N GLY A 46 2.23 -15.39 7.43
CA GLY A 46 1.32 -15.96 6.43
C GLY A 46 1.84 -15.78 5.00
N SER A 47 2.44 -14.63 4.69
CA SER A 47 3.09 -14.38 3.40
C SER A 47 4.38 -15.20 3.26
N ALA A 48 5.21 -15.30 4.30
CA ALA A 48 6.42 -16.11 4.28
C ALA A 48 6.13 -17.60 4.03
N ALA A 49 5.01 -18.13 4.53
CA ALA A 49 4.58 -19.50 4.30
C ALA A 49 3.97 -19.73 2.90
N ALA A 50 3.42 -18.69 2.26
CA ALA A 50 2.69 -18.79 1.00
C ALA A 50 3.55 -18.53 -0.25
N TRP A 51 4.60 -17.72 -0.13
CA TRP A 51 5.41 -17.27 -1.25
C TRP A 51 6.81 -17.88 -1.24
N ASP A 52 7.46 -17.91 -2.41
CA ASP A 52 8.88 -18.24 -2.51
C ASP A 52 9.72 -17.23 -1.72
N GLU A 53 10.52 -17.73 -0.78
CA GLU A 53 11.28 -16.93 0.17
C GLU A 53 12.23 -15.94 -0.54
N THR A 54 12.89 -16.38 -1.61
CA THR A 54 13.86 -15.54 -2.33
C THR A 54 13.18 -14.42 -3.10
N LEU A 55 12.01 -14.68 -3.70
CA LEU A 55 11.23 -13.65 -4.39
C LEU A 55 10.58 -12.70 -3.40
N LEU A 56 10.09 -13.20 -2.26
CA LEU A 56 9.51 -12.39 -1.20
C LEU A 56 10.54 -11.42 -0.60
N ASP A 57 11.74 -11.90 -0.30
CA ASP A 57 12.84 -11.08 0.22
C ASP A 57 13.21 -9.94 -0.74
N LYS A 58 13.38 -10.25 -2.03
CA LYS A 58 13.65 -9.24 -3.07
C LYS A 58 12.53 -8.22 -3.17
N PHE A 59 11.28 -8.67 -3.11
CA PHE A 59 10.12 -7.80 -3.18
C PHE A 59 10.05 -6.85 -1.98
N CYS A 60 10.16 -7.39 -0.76
CA CYS A 60 10.16 -6.59 0.46
C CYS A 60 11.33 -5.60 0.52
N THR A 61 12.52 -6.02 0.09
CA THR A 61 13.70 -5.13 -0.02
C THR A 61 13.45 -3.98 -0.99
N ALA A 62 12.88 -4.26 -2.17
CA ALA A 62 12.54 -3.22 -3.15
C ALA A 62 11.48 -2.24 -2.63
N LEU A 63 10.43 -2.74 -1.96
CA LEU A 63 9.42 -1.87 -1.33
C LEU A 63 10.02 -0.99 -0.23
N TYR A 64 10.91 -1.53 0.60
CA TYR A 64 11.59 -0.76 1.64
C TYR A 64 12.47 0.36 1.06
N GLN A 65 13.18 0.08 -0.04
CA GLN A 65 13.94 1.10 -0.75
C GLN A 65 13.01 2.20 -1.29
N GLN A 66 11.90 1.83 -1.92
CA GLN A 66 10.92 2.80 -2.42
C GLN A 66 10.31 3.66 -1.30
N LEU A 67 10.04 3.09 -0.13
CA LEU A 67 9.59 3.85 1.04
C LEU A 67 10.61 4.90 1.46
N THR A 68 11.88 4.50 1.53
CA THR A 68 12.99 5.38 1.89
C THR A 68 13.11 6.55 0.90
N ASP A 69 13.03 6.25 -0.39
CA ASP A 69 13.13 7.25 -1.46
C ASP A 69 11.95 8.24 -1.42
N LEU A 70 10.72 7.74 -1.26
CA LEU A 70 9.53 8.60 -1.18
C LEU A 70 9.51 9.45 0.09
N GLN A 71 9.98 8.92 1.22
CA GLN A 71 10.12 9.68 2.45
C GLN A 71 11.10 10.85 2.27
N ALA A 72 12.24 10.61 1.60
CA ALA A 72 13.18 11.67 1.26
C ALA A 72 12.57 12.74 0.34
N CYS A 73 11.78 12.32 -0.66
CA CYS A 73 11.04 13.25 -1.52
C CYS A 73 10.02 14.08 -0.72
N LEU A 74 9.26 13.47 0.21
CA LEU A 74 8.31 14.20 1.06
C LEU A 74 9.00 15.27 1.90
N MET A 75 10.16 14.97 2.48
CA MET A 75 10.94 15.94 3.26
C MET A 75 11.39 17.13 2.41
N GLN A 76 11.77 16.90 1.16
CA GLN A 76 12.13 17.97 0.22
C GLN A 76 10.93 18.84 -0.13
N GLU A 77 9.78 18.24 -0.45
CA GLU A 77 8.56 18.97 -0.81
C GLU A 77 7.98 19.76 0.37
N ALA A 78 8.01 19.21 1.59
CA ALA A 78 7.55 19.90 2.80
C ALA A 78 8.40 21.14 3.16
N GLY A 79 9.67 21.15 2.76
CA GLY A 79 10.54 22.31 2.89
C GLY A 79 10.30 23.40 1.83
N LEU A 80 9.64 23.06 0.71
CA LEU A 80 9.41 23.96 -0.43
C LEU A 80 8.02 24.62 -0.41
N GLU A 81 6.97 23.92 0.04
CA GLU A 81 5.58 24.40 -0.06
C GLU A 81 4.91 24.78 1.29
N GLY A 82 5.66 24.82 2.40
CA GLY A 82 5.03 24.82 3.73
C GLY A 82 4.36 23.47 4.01
N THR A 83 3.76 23.27 5.18
CA THR A 83 3.21 21.95 5.57
C THR A 83 2.18 21.48 4.54
N PRO A 84 2.46 20.42 3.77
CA PRO A 84 1.52 19.95 2.76
C PRO A 84 0.24 19.50 3.47
N LEU A 85 -0.91 19.97 2.99
CA LEU A 85 -2.20 19.52 3.50
C LEU A 85 -2.34 18.04 3.12
N LEU A 86 -2.02 17.16 4.06
CA LEU A 86 -2.13 15.72 3.87
C LEU A 86 -3.59 15.41 3.50
N LYS A 87 -3.81 14.67 2.41
CA LYS A 87 -5.13 14.10 2.13
C LYS A 87 -5.36 12.92 3.07
N GLU A 88 -5.66 13.22 4.33
CA GLU A 88 -5.97 12.23 5.36
C GLU A 88 -7.07 11.27 4.90
N ASP A 89 -8.08 11.78 4.18
CA ASP A 89 -9.13 10.96 3.59
C ASP A 89 -8.61 9.94 2.56
N SER A 90 -7.66 10.33 1.70
CA SER A 90 -7.04 9.43 0.72
C SER A 90 -6.16 8.37 1.39
N ILE A 91 -5.36 8.77 2.38
CA ILE A 91 -4.55 7.86 3.20
C ILE A 91 -5.47 6.87 3.94
N LEU A 92 -6.56 7.35 4.52
CA LEU A 92 -7.54 6.52 5.21
C LEU A 92 -8.25 5.56 4.24
N ALA A 93 -8.55 5.99 3.02
CA ALA A 93 -9.13 5.13 1.99
C ALA A 93 -8.19 3.95 1.64
N VAL A 94 -6.89 4.22 1.51
CA VAL A 94 -5.86 3.17 1.31
C VAL A 94 -5.82 2.21 2.50
N ARG A 95 -5.80 2.71 3.74
CA ARG A 95 -5.81 1.85 4.95
C ARG A 95 -7.07 0.98 5.03
N LYS A 96 -8.24 1.55 4.74
CA LYS A 96 -9.51 0.80 4.70
C LYS A 96 -9.49 -0.28 3.62
N TYR A 97 -8.89 -0.02 2.47
CA TYR A 97 -8.71 -1.00 1.41
C TYR A 97 -7.86 -2.19 1.87
N PHE A 98 -6.69 -1.95 2.46
CA PHE A 98 -5.85 -3.03 2.99
C PHE A 98 -6.49 -3.76 4.17
N HIS A 99 -7.21 -3.06 5.04
CA HIS A 99 -7.96 -3.70 6.12
C HIS A 99 -8.96 -4.74 5.59
N ARG A 100 -9.71 -4.43 4.52
CA ARG A 100 -10.62 -5.40 3.88
C ARG A 100 -9.89 -6.61 3.32
N ILE A 101 -8.69 -6.43 2.75
CA ILE A 101 -7.85 -7.53 2.28
C ILE A 101 -7.41 -8.41 3.46
N THR A 102 -6.91 -7.82 4.54
CA THR A 102 -6.45 -8.56 5.72
C THR A 102 -7.57 -9.37 6.35
N VAL A 103 -8.75 -8.77 6.52
CA VAL A 103 -9.94 -9.47 7.05
C VAL A 103 -10.29 -10.67 6.15
N TYR A 104 -10.32 -10.48 4.85
CA TYR A 104 -10.60 -11.56 3.90
C TYR A 104 -9.59 -12.71 3.97
N LEU A 105 -8.29 -12.39 4.07
CA LEU A 105 -7.25 -13.41 4.23
C LEU A 105 -7.43 -14.23 5.51
N GLN A 106 -7.82 -13.58 6.62
CA GLN A 106 -8.14 -14.24 7.88
C GLN A 106 -9.36 -15.15 7.75
N GLU A 107 -10.44 -14.68 7.12
CA GLU A 107 -11.65 -15.48 6.88
C GLU A 107 -11.36 -16.71 6.01
N LYS A 108 -10.48 -16.57 5.03
CA LYS A 108 -10.01 -17.66 4.16
C LYS A 108 -8.93 -18.52 4.80
N LYS A 109 -8.53 -18.21 6.03
CA LYS A 109 -7.47 -18.92 6.76
C LYS A 109 -6.18 -19.05 5.94
N TYR A 110 -5.87 -18.00 5.17
CA TYR A 110 -4.70 -17.95 4.30
C TYR A 110 -4.62 -19.11 3.30
N SER A 111 -5.76 -19.56 2.77
CA SER A 111 -5.82 -20.60 1.74
C SER A 111 -5.11 -20.17 0.44
N PRO A 112 -4.47 -21.11 -0.29
CA PRO A 112 -3.95 -20.86 -1.64
C PRO A 112 -5.02 -20.52 -2.69
#